data_AF-A0A1B6IBT6-F1
#
_entry.id   AF-A0A1B6IBT6-F1
#
_cell.length_a   1.000
_cell.length_b   1.000
_cell.length_c   1.000
_cell.angle_alpha   90.00
_cell.angle_beta   90.00
_cell.angle_gamma   90.00
#
_symmetry.space_group_name_H-M   'P 1'
#
loop_
_entity.id
_entity.type
_entity.pdbx_description
1 polymer ?
#
loop_
_entity_poly.entity_id
_entity_poly.type
_entity_poly.pdbx_seq_one_letter_code
_entity_poly.pdbx_strand_id
1 'polypeptide(L)'
;MKKKEPVSTGKRTVNLELHNQLLESDAGIIASHVFGDEGLKTIFVPSQQNEGVSQKLILQNTNVYIHRVLDAIEPSVAACEKDTRPGRLGIPQVIFDSTAQVGTLVMSGDRLRAQSQSNFSTVKANVCFYSG
;
A
#
# COMPACT_ATOMS: atom_id res chain seq x y z
N MET A 1 -5.81 20.49 44.85
CA MET A 1 -6.90 19.76 44.17
C MET A 1 -6.83 20.03 42.68
N LYS A 2 -6.40 19.05 41.87
CA LYS A 2 -6.67 19.03 40.42
C LYS A 2 -7.20 17.64 40.10
N LYS A 3 -8.49 17.56 39.82
CA LYS A 3 -9.19 16.31 39.46
C LYS A 3 -8.63 15.82 38.11
N LYS A 4 -8.07 14.61 38.09
CA LYS A 4 -7.82 13.87 36.85
C LYS A 4 -9.16 13.29 36.41
N GLU A 5 -9.66 13.73 35.26
CA GLU A 5 -10.80 13.08 34.60
C GLU A 5 -10.35 11.75 33.96
N PRO A 6 -11.19 10.71 33.99
CA PRO A 6 -10.83 9.42 33.44
C PRO A 6 -10.95 9.43 31.91
N VAL A 7 -9.88 9.00 31.23
CA VAL A 7 -9.89 8.74 29.79
C VAL A 7 -10.83 7.56 29.53
N SER A 8 -12.01 7.84 28.99
CA SER A 8 -12.97 6.80 28.61
C SER A 8 -12.46 6.07 27.36
N THR A 9 -12.06 4.81 27.53
CA THR A 9 -11.85 3.85 26.43
C THR A 9 -13.21 3.43 25.85
N GLY A 10 -13.84 4.33 25.10
CA GLY A 10 -15.05 4.04 24.33
C GLY A 10 -14.71 3.08 23.19
N LYS A 11 -15.22 1.84 23.27
CA LYS A 11 -15.28 0.93 22.12
C LYS A 11 -16.01 1.66 20.99
N ARG A 12 -15.29 2.00 19.91
CA ARG A 12 -15.84 2.60 18.70
C ARG A 12 -16.71 1.56 17.99
N THR A 13 -18.01 1.59 18.26
CA THR A 13 -19.01 0.91 17.46
C THR A 13 -19.09 1.60 16.11
N VAL A 14 -18.56 0.93 15.07
CA VAL A 14 -18.75 1.32 13.69
C VAL A 14 -20.25 1.34 13.42
N ASN A 15 -20.79 2.46 12.95
CA ASN A 15 -22.19 2.55 12.58
C ASN A 15 -22.42 1.66 11.34
N LEU A 16 -22.96 0.46 11.58
CA LEU A 16 -23.07 -0.62 10.60
C LEU A 16 -23.88 -0.21 9.36
N GLU A 17 -24.85 0.69 9.56
CA GLU A 17 -25.75 1.19 8.53
C GLU A 17 -25.03 2.10 7.53
N LEU A 18 -24.16 2.99 8.04
CA LEU A 18 -23.30 3.86 7.25
C LEU A 18 -22.22 3.08 6.49
N HIS A 19 -21.77 1.96 7.05
CA HIS A 19 -20.83 1.05 6.40
C HIS A 19 -21.47 0.30 5.23
N ASN A 20 -22.70 -0.18 5.40
CA ASN A 20 -23.44 -0.86 4.34
C ASN A 20 -23.78 0.10 3.18
N GLN A 21 -24.23 1.32 3.48
CA GLN A 21 -24.46 2.36 2.45
C GLN A 21 -23.18 2.70 1.66
N LEU A 22 -22.02 2.61 2.32
CA LEU A 22 -20.74 2.86 1.68
C LEU A 22 -20.36 1.74 0.71
N LEU A 23 -20.54 0.48 1.12
CA LEU A 23 -20.31 -0.70 0.28
C LEU A 23 -21.22 -0.75 -0.95
N GLU A 24 -22.42 -0.16 -0.84
CA GLU A 24 -23.38 -0.05 -1.96
C GLU A 24 -23.07 1.11 -2.92
N SER A 25 -22.22 2.07 -2.54
CA SER A 25 -21.85 3.19 -3.40
C SER A 25 -20.77 2.81 -4.41
N ASP A 26 -20.84 3.33 -5.64
CA ASP A 26 -19.85 3.06 -6.71
C ASP A 26 -18.40 3.27 -6.25
N ALA A 27 -18.16 4.34 -5.49
CA ALA A 27 -16.82 4.65 -5.00
C ALA A 27 -16.38 3.73 -3.86
N GLY A 28 -17.31 3.23 -3.03
CA GLY A 28 -17.02 2.20 -2.04
C GLY A 28 -16.77 0.84 -2.66
N ILE A 29 -17.49 0.47 -3.73
CA ILE A 29 -17.23 -0.74 -4.52
C ILE A 29 -15.81 -0.68 -5.11
N ILE A 30 -15.43 0.44 -5.74
CA ILE A 30 -14.07 0.62 -6.29
C ILE A 30 -13.02 0.53 -5.17
N ALA A 31 -13.23 1.22 -4.04
CA ALA A 31 -12.29 1.19 -2.93
C ALA A 31 -12.16 -0.23 -2.32
N SER A 32 -13.26 -0.99 -2.22
CA SER A 32 -13.27 -2.39 -1.76
C SER A 32 -12.41 -3.28 -2.66
N HIS A 33 -12.53 -3.12 -3.98
CA HIS A 33 -11.79 -3.91 -4.95
C HIS A 33 -10.29 -3.60 -4.92
N VAL A 34 -9.93 -2.33 -4.72
CA VAL A 34 -8.54 -1.88 -4.78
C VAL A 34 -7.80 -2.15 -3.47
N PHE A 35 -8.45 -1.92 -2.32
CA PHE A 35 -7.79 -1.94 -1.01
C PHE A 35 -8.22 -3.11 -0.10
N GLY A 36 -9.24 -3.87 -0.50
CA GLY A 36 -9.84 -4.93 0.32
C GLY A 36 -10.68 -4.41 1.49
N ASP A 37 -11.44 -5.30 2.11
CA ASP A 37 -12.37 -4.97 3.21
C ASP A 37 -11.65 -4.42 4.46
N GLU A 38 -10.42 -4.86 4.72
CA GLU A 38 -9.60 -4.35 5.82
C GLU A 38 -9.09 -2.93 5.53
N GLY A 39 -8.75 -2.62 4.28
CA GLY A 39 -8.38 -1.28 3.84
C GLY A 39 -9.54 -0.31 4.02
N LEU A 40 -10.75 -0.73 3.64
CA LEU A 40 -11.98 0.06 3.80
C LEU A 40 -12.25 0.47 5.25
N LYS A 41 -12.09 -0.43 6.23
CA LYS A 41 -12.27 -0.11 7.66
C LYS A 41 -11.32 0.99 8.14
N THR A 42 -10.19 1.14 7.46
CA THR A 42 -9.12 2.10 7.81
C THR A 42 -9.28 3.42 7.06
N ILE A 43 -9.70 3.36 5.78
CA ILE A 43 -10.04 4.52 4.95
C ILE A 43 -11.28 5.23 5.51
N PHE A 44 -12.23 4.44 6.03
CA PHE A 44 -13.51 4.94 6.51
C PHE A 44 -13.61 4.84 8.02
N VAL A 45 -13.07 5.86 8.70
CA VAL A 45 -13.43 6.12 10.10
C VAL A 45 -14.70 6.96 10.07
N PRO A 46 -15.89 6.40 10.39
CA PRO A 46 -17.08 7.21 10.56
C PRO A 46 -16.85 8.19 11.72
N SER A 47 -16.60 9.46 11.36
CA SER A 47 -16.67 10.58 12.29
C SER A 47 -18.14 10.81 12.62
N GLN A 48 -18.47 11.03 13.90
CA GLN A 48 -19.83 11.40 14.32
C GLN A 48 -20.33 12.71 13.68
N GLN A 49 -19.47 13.44 12.97
CA GLN A 49 -19.81 14.67 12.25
C GLN A 49 -20.19 14.45 10.78
N ASN A 50 -20.07 13.23 10.24
CA ASN A 50 -20.42 12.96 8.84
C ASN A 50 -21.88 12.53 8.75
N GLU A 51 -22.77 13.48 8.46
CA GLU A 51 -24.23 13.24 8.30
C GLU A 51 -24.60 12.44 7.03
N GLY A 52 -23.64 12.01 6.21
CA GLY A 52 -23.93 11.15 5.06
C GLY A 52 -22.70 10.66 4.30
N VAL A 53 -22.90 9.60 3.52
CA VAL A 53 -21.91 9.07 2.59
C VAL A 53 -21.93 9.92 1.31
N SER A 54 -20.97 10.85 1.19
CA SER A 54 -20.75 11.60 -0.04
C SER A 54 -19.59 10.98 -0.84
N GLN A 55 -19.78 10.79 -2.15
CA GLN A 55 -18.73 10.33 -3.06
C GLN A 55 -17.45 11.19 -2.97
N LYS A 56 -17.63 12.51 -2.77
CA LYS A 56 -16.50 13.45 -2.57
C LYS A 56 -15.70 13.12 -1.31
N LEU A 57 -16.40 12.81 -0.21
CA LEU A 57 -15.79 12.45 1.07
C LEU A 57 -15.07 11.10 0.97
N ILE A 58 -15.65 10.14 0.23
CA ILE A 58 -15.02 8.86 -0.07
C ILE A 58 -13.68 9.06 -0.76
N LEU A 59 -13.65 9.81 -1.84
CA LEU A 59 -12.42 10.05 -2.60
C LEU A 59 -11.38 10.81 -1.77
N GLN A 60 -11.80 11.77 -0.95
CA GLN A 60 -10.91 12.51 -0.06
C GLN A 60 -10.25 11.59 0.98
N ASN A 61 -11.03 10.74 1.65
CA ASN A 61 -10.50 9.80 2.64
C ASN A 61 -9.57 8.77 2.00
N THR A 62 -9.94 8.25 0.82
CA THR A 62 -9.07 7.34 0.05
C THR A 62 -7.75 8.02 -0.30
N ASN A 63 -7.78 9.28 -0.73
CA ASN A 63 -6.56 10.03 -1.05
C ASN A 63 -5.66 10.22 0.18
N VAL A 64 -6.24 10.60 1.33
CA VAL A 64 -5.50 10.71 2.60
C VAL A 64 -4.91 9.37 3.03
N TYR A 65 -5.65 8.27 2.86
CA TYR A 65 -5.14 6.93 3.17
C TYR A 65 -3.97 6.53 2.26
N ILE A 66 -4.09 6.76 0.95
CA ILE A 66 -3.01 6.49 -0.01
C ILE A 66 -1.76 7.26 0.41
N HIS A 67 -1.87 8.57 0.65
CA HIS A 67 -0.73 9.38 1.08
C HIS A 67 -0.12 8.87 2.39
N ARG A 68 -0.95 8.54 3.39
CA ARG A 68 -0.46 8.00 4.66
C ARG A 68 0.29 6.67 4.51
N VAL A 69 -0.21 5.79 3.64
CA VAL A 69 0.45 4.51 3.36
C VAL A 69 1.76 4.74 2.59
N LEU A 70 1.76 5.62 1.59
CA LEU A 70 2.97 5.99 0.84
C LEU A 70 4.02 6.64 1.74
N ASP A 71 3.64 7.56 2.61
CA ASP A 71 4.51 8.22 3.60
C ASP A 71 5.06 7.22 4.63
N ALA A 72 4.36 6.11 4.89
CA ALA A 72 4.86 5.04 5.74
C ALA A 72 5.80 4.08 4.98
N ILE A 73 5.62 3.93 3.66
CA ILE A 73 6.50 3.14 2.79
C ILE A 73 7.79 3.91 2.48
N GLU A 74 7.75 5.23 2.29
CA GLU A 74 8.91 6.07 1.99
C GLU A 74 10.08 5.87 2.98
N PRO A 75 9.88 5.86 4.31
CA PRO A 75 10.94 5.54 5.26
C PRO A 75 11.39 4.08 5.20
N SER A 76 10.53 3.14 4.76
CA SER A 76 10.93 1.72 4.57
C SER A 76 11.83 1.53 3.34
N VAL A 77 11.63 2.34 2.29
CA VAL A 77 12.45 2.34 1.07
C VAL A 77 13.71 3.16 1.28
N ALA A 78 13.65 4.29 2.01
CA ALA A 78 14.81 5.07 2.43
C ALA A 78 15.69 4.32 3.45
N ALA A 79 15.11 3.39 4.21
CA ALA A 79 15.83 2.50 5.13
C ALA A 79 16.51 1.31 4.44
N CYS A 80 16.36 1.12 3.12
CA CYS A 80 17.30 0.27 2.39
C CYS A 80 18.66 0.95 2.42
N GLU A 81 19.51 0.54 3.36
CA GLU A 81 20.90 0.97 3.47
C GLU A 81 21.54 0.99 2.07
N LYS A 82 22.22 2.09 1.72
CA LYS A 82 22.98 2.09 0.47
C LYS A 82 24.00 0.96 0.54
N ASP A 83 24.03 0.10 -0.47
CA ASP A 83 25.05 -0.93 -0.53
C ASP A 83 26.42 -0.28 -0.72
N THR A 84 27.29 -0.42 0.27
CA THR A 84 28.64 0.15 0.26
C THR A 84 29.70 -0.82 -0.26
N ARG A 85 29.32 -2.03 -0.68
CA ARG A 85 30.28 -3.01 -1.21
C ARG A 85 30.93 -2.47 -2.48
N PRO A 86 32.27 -2.41 -2.55
CA PRO A 86 32.96 -1.91 -3.74
C PRO A 86 32.69 -2.82 -4.94
N GLY A 87 32.59 -2.24 -6.14
CA GLY A 87 32.39 -3.00 -7.38
C GLY A 87 30.94 -3.32 -7.75
N ARG A 88 29.99 -2.86 -6.94
CA ARG A 88 28.55 -3.08 -7.12
C ARG A 88 27.79 -1.75 -7.13
N LEU A 89 26.75 -1.67 -7.94
CA LEU A 89 25.79 -0.56 -7.99
C LEU A 89 24.37 -1.11 -7.75
N GLY A 90 23.59 -0.36 -6.96
CA GLY A 90 22.19 -0.68 -6.65
C GLY A 90 21.95 -0.99 -5.18
N ILE A 91 20.69 -1.25 -4.82
CA ILE A 91 20.27 -1.55 -3.44
C ILE A 91 20.83 -2.89 -2.94
N PRO A 92 21.01 -3.14 -1.62
CA PRO A 92 21.61 -4.38 -1.12
C PRO A 92 20.82 -5.64 -1.48
N GLN A 93 19.50 -5.53 -1.53
CA GLN A 93 18.60 -6.63 -1.88
C GLN A 93 18.58 -6.85 -3.40
N VAL A 94 18.97 -8.05 -3.80
CA VAL A 94 18.99 -8.47 -5.21
C VAL A 94 17.65 -9.10 -5.55
N ILE A 95 16.95 -8.52 -6.52
CA ILE A 95 15.64 -8.97 -7.01
C ILE A 95 15.57 -8.81 -8.53
N PHE A 96 14.58 -9.44 -9.15
CA PHE A 96 14.30 -9.22 -10.57
C PHE A 96 13.81 -7.80 -10.82
N ASP A 97 14.40 -7.15 -11.82
CA ASP A 97 13.97 -5.83 -12.28
C ASP A 97 12.79 -5.99 -13.24
N SER A 98 11.60 -5.65 -12.75
CA SER A 98 10.36 -5.69 -13.52
C SER A 98 10.32 -4.65 -14.65
N THR A 99 11.18 -3.62 -14.61
CA THR A 99 11.24 -2.58 -15.64
C THR A 99 12.15 -2.97 -16.81
N ALA A 100 13.10 -3.87 -16.57
CA ALA A 100 14.11 -4.31 -17.53
C ALA A 100 13.89 -5.75 -18.00
N GLN A 101 12.65 -6.10 -18.36
CA GLN A 101 12.28 -7.39 -18.92
C GLN A 101 12.06 -7.34 -20.44
N VAL A 102 12.36 -8.45 -21.12
CA VAL A 102 12.09 -8.68 -22.54
C VAL A 102 11.35 -10.00 -22.69
N GLY A 103 10.22 -9.98 -23.40
CA GLY A 103 9.29 -11.12 -23.52
C GLY A 103 8.17 -11.06 -22.48
N THR A 104 7.29 -12.07 -22.50
CA THR A 104 6.16 -12.16 -21.56
C THR A 104 6.57 -12.94 -20.32
N LEU A 105 6.70 -12.24 -19.20
CA LEU A 105 7.14 -12.80 -17.92
C LEU A 105 6.16 -12.43 -16.80
N VAL A 106 5.80 -13.40 -15.98
CA VAL A 106 5.05 -13.19 -14.74
C VAL A 106 6.01 -13.32 -13.57
N MET A 107 6.11 -12.28 -12.75
CA MET A 107 6.93 -12.27 -11.55
C MET A 107 6.07 -12.44 -10.31
N SER A 108 6.60 -13.11 -9.28
CA SER A 108 6.00 -13.12 -7.95
C SER A 108 6.07 -11.74 -7.30
N GLY A 109 5.22 -11.47 -6.31
CA GLY A 109 5.17 -10.17 -5.62
C GLY A 109 6.48 -9.82 -4.90
N ASP A 110 7.26 -10.81 -4.46
CA ASP A 110 8.59 -10.63 -3.87
C ASP A 110 9.70 -10.42 -4.91
N ARG A 111 9.39 -10.56 -6.21
CA ARG A 111 10.33 -10.46 -7.35
C ARG A 111 11.54 -11.40 -7.23
N LEU A 112 11.36 -12.57 -6.60
CA LEU A 112 12.37 -13.62 -6.51
C LEU A 112 12.06 -14.84 -7.38
N ARG A 113 10.86 -14.90 -7.97
CA ARG A 113 10.47 -15.95 -8.91
C ARG A 113 9.92 -15.31 -10.17
N ALA A 114 10.23 -15.96 -11.29
CA ALA A 114 9.87 -15.51 -12.62
C ALA A 114 9.40 -16.72 -13.41
N GLN A 115 8.25 -16.61 -14.07
CA GLN A 115 7.70 -17.62 -14.98
C GLN A 115 7.54 -17.01 -16.36
N SER A 116 8.25 -17.57 -17.34
CA SER A 116 8.09 -17.20 -18.74
C SER A 116 6.77 -17.74 -19.30
N GLN A 117 6.05 -16.90 -20.04
CA GLN A 117 4.92 -17.28 -20.89
C GLN A 117 5.27 -17.20 -22.38
N SER A 118 6.55 -17.05 -22.71
CA SER A 118 7.07 -17.05 -24.07
C SER A 118 8.17 -18.11 -24.22
N ASN A 119 8.52 -18.44 -25.47
CA ASN A 119 9.60 -19.39 -25.76
C ASN A 119 10.94 -18.94 -25.16
N PHE A 120 11.24 -17.64 -25.29
CA PHE A 120 12.39 -17.02 -24.66
C PHE A 120 11.96 -15.73 -23.97
N SER A 121 12.47 -15.51 -22.76
CA SER A 121 12.29 -14.27 -22.03
C SER A 121 13.55 -13.98 -21.24
N THR A 122 13.87 -12.70 -21.11
CA THR A 122 15.06 -12.22 -20.40
C THR A 122 14.63 -11.20 -19.37
N VAL A 123 15.22 -11.29 -18.18
CA VAL A 123 15.05 -10.30 -17.11
C VAL A 123 16.41 -10.01 -16.51
N LYS A 124 16.64 -8.76 -16.14
CA LYS A 124 17.85 -8.34 -15.45
C LYS A 124 17.60 -8.28 -13.95
N ALA A 125 18.67 -8.41 -13.16
CA ALA A 125 18.60 -8.04 -11.75
C ALA A 125 18.56 -6.51 -11.62
N ASN A 126 18.05 -6.02 -10.50
CA ASN A 126 18.02 -4.59 -10.14
C ASN A 126 19.40 -4.00 -9.78
N VAL A 127 20.47 -4.77 -9.89
CA VAL A 127 21.83 -4.43 -9.46
C VAL A 127 22.82 -4.71 -10.57
N CYS A 128 23.92 -3.97 -10.58
CA CYS A 128 24.98 -4.09 -11.56
C CYS A 128 26.33 -4.29 -10.88
N PHE A 129 27.20 -5.11 -11.47
CA PHE A 129 28.59 -5.25 -11.06
C PHE A 129 29.49 -4.59 -12.09
N TYR A 130 30.42 -3.75 -11.63
CA TYR A 130 31.39 -3.06 -12.49
C TYR A 130 32.85 -3.46 -12.20
N SER A 131 33.12 -4.08 -11.05
CA SER A 131 34.44 -4.62 -10.71
C SER A 131 34.33 -5.68 -9.62
N GLY A 132 35.38 -6.50 -9.48
CA GLY A 132 35.42 -7.66 -8.59
C GLY A 132 35.41 -8.96 -9.39
#